data_AF-A0A975SEJ8-F1
#
_entry.id   AF-A0A975SEJ8-F1
#
_cell.length_a   1.000
_cell.length_b   1.000
_cell.length_c   1.000
_cell.angle_alpha   90.00
_cell.angle_beta   90.00
_cell.angle_gamma   90.00
#
_symmetry.space_group_name_H-M   'P 1'
#
loop_
_entity.id
_entity.type
_entity.pdbx_description
1 polymer ?
#
loop_
_entity_poly.entity_id
_entity_poly.type
_entity_poly.pdbx_seq_one_letter_code
_entity_poly.pdbx_strand_id
1 'polypeptide(L)'
;MSETDTQALSAVEREELQALREEKARREREAAHAAERRELELLRAEQAAVDAEILAARQAELAAQTLVQGQAHTASKAAQVPTSSAAVKSVPEQTVSTTAATAAATASAAAHDEHLSFGQKMVMTPAETDDDGIPHMAPAQKIILILALLVTLAIAVRILFF
;
A
#
# COMPACT_ATOMS: atom_id res chain seq x y z
N MET A 1 -52.77 -7.55 14.12
CA MET A 1 -52.18 -7.61 12.76
C MET A 1 -53.32 -8.02 11.86
N SER A 2 -53.66 -7.15 10.92
CA SER A 2 -54.96 -7.10 10.24
C SER A 2 -55.17 -8.26 9.28
N GLU A 3 -56.37 -8.87 9.33
CA GLU A 3 -56.82 -9.97 8.46
C GLU A 3 -56.79 -9.63 6.94
N THR A 4 -56.52 -8.37 6.58
CA THR A 4 -56.27 -7.90 5.21
C THR A 4 -54.98 -8.45 4.59
N ASP A 5 -53.95 -8.78 5.38
CA ASP A 5 -52.69 -9.32 4.83
C ASP A 5 -52.86 -10.77 4.29
N THR A 6 -53.93 -11.45 4.71
CA THR A 6 -54.26 -12.82 4.28
C THR A 6 -55.24 -12.89 3.11
N GLN A 7 -55.81 -11.77 2.68
CA GLN A 7 -56.70 -11.73 1.52
C GLN A 7 -55.88 -11.69 0.23
N ALA A 8 -56.12 -12.66 -0.67
CA ALA A 8 -55.43 -12.69 -1.96
C ALA A 8 -55.80 -11.44 -2.78
N LEU A 9 -54.78 -10.67 -3.17
CA LEU A 9 -54.92 -9.48 -4.03
C LEU A 9 -55.80 -9.79 -5.24
N SER A 10 -56.82 -8.99 -5.46
CA SER A 10 -57.64 -9.01 -6.67
C SER A 10 -56.81 -8.61 -7.89
N ALA A 11 -57.31 -8.90 -9.11
CA ALA A 11 -56.60 -8.57 -10.34
C ALA A 11 -56.35 -7.06 -10.49
N VAL A 12 -57.32 -6.24 -10.08
CA VAL A 12 -57.25 -4.77 -10.13
C VAL A 12 -56.17 -4.23 -9.20
N GLU A 13 -56.11 -4.70 -7.95
CA GLU A 13 -55.11 -4.26 -6.98
C GLU A 13 -53.67 -4.62 -7.41
N ARG A 14 -53.50 -5.73 -8.13
CA ARG A 14 -52.19 -6.10 -8.69
C ARG A 14 -51.76 -5.14 -9.79
N GLU A 15 -52.67 -4.74 -10.66
CA GLU A 15 -52.42 -3.78 -11.74
C GLU A 15 -52.07 -2.41 -11.17
N GLU A 16 -52.80 -1.93 -10.17
CA GLU A 16 -52.50 -0.67 -9.47
C GLU A 16 -51.12 -0.70 -8.80
N LEU A 17 -50.78 -1.80 -8.11
CA LEU A 17 -49.45 -1.97 -7.52
C LEU A 17 -48.35 -2.03 -8.58
N GLN A 18 -48.61 -2.60 -9.75
CA GLN A 18 -47.66 -2.61 -10.85
C GLN A 18 -47.42 -1.19 -11.38
N ALA A 19 -48.50 -0.43 -11.60
CA ALA A 19 -48.40 0.97 -12.01
C ALA A 19 -47.61 1.82 -11.00
N LEU A 20 -47.84 1.63 -9.70
CA LEU A 20 -47.08 2.32 -8.64
C LEU A 20 -45.60 1.95 -8.64
N ARG A 21 -45.27 0.68 -8.89
CA ARG A 21 -43.86 0.25 -9.00
C ARG A 21 -43.19 0.87 -10.22
N GLU A 22 -43.89 0.97 -11.34
CA GLU A 22 -43.38 1.59 -12.56
C GLU A 22 -43.17 3.10 -12.37
N GLU A 23 -44.12 3.81 -11.74
CA GLU A 23 -43.97 5.22 -11.41
C GLU A 23 -42.80 5.44 -10.44
N LYS A 24 -42.69 4.61 -9.39
CA LYS A 24 -41.57 4.67 -8.44
C LYS A 24 -40.25 4.45 -9.16
N ALA A 25 -40.16 3.44 -10.03
CA ALA A 25 -38.97 3.16 -10.81
C ALA A 25 -38.58 4.34 -11.71
N ARG A 26 -39.56 5.08 -12.28
CA ARG A 26 -39.28 6.29 -13.06
C ARG A 26 -38.66 7.39 -12.19
N ARG A 27 -39.28 7.69 -11.04
CA ARG A 27 -38.76 8.71 -10.11
C ARG A 27 -37.39 8.34 -9.56
N GLU A 28 -37.16 7.07 -9.27
CA GLU A 28 -35.87 6.58 -8.77
C GLU A 28 -34.76 6.74 -9.81
N ARG A 29 -35.03 6.48 -11.09
CA ARG A 29 -34.05 6.72 -12.17
C ARG A 29 -33.70 8.21 -12.32
N GLU A 30 -34.70 9.09 -12.25
CA GLU A 30 -34.47 10.54 -12.30
C GLU A 30 -33.65 11.03 -11.09
N ALA A 31 -33.97 10.52 -9.89
CA ALA A 31 -33.24 10.82 -8.67
C ALA A 31 -31.80 10.27 -8.71
N ALA A 32 -31.59 9.07 -9.23
CA ALA A 32 -30.27 8.47 -9.40
C ALA A 32 -29.40 9.30 -10.36
N HIS A 33 -29.94 9.72 -11.50
CA HIS A 33 -29.22 10.59 -12.42
C HIS A 33 -28.88 11.96 -11.79
N ALA A 34 -29.78 12.53 -10.99
CA ALA A 34 -29.48 13.76 -10.25
C ALA A 34 -28.42 13.56 -9.16
N ALA A 35 -28.42 12.40 -8.48
CA ALA A 35 -27.43 12.05 -7.47
C ALA A 35 -26.05 11.85 -8.09
N GLU A 36 -25.94 11.13 -9.20
CA GLU A 36 -24.69 10.91 -9.95
C GLU A 36 -24.04 12.26 -10.34
N ARG A 37 -24.85 13.20 -10.83
CA ARG A 37 -24.35 14.54 -11.16
C ARG A 37 -23.77 15.27 -9.95
N ARG A 38 -24.44 15.19 -8.80
CA ARG A 38 -23.96 15.81 -7.55
C ARG A 38 -22.67 15.15 -7.05
N GLU A 39 -22.57 13.83 -7.15
CA GLU A 39 -21.37 13.09 -6.78
C GLU A 39 -20.18 13.51 -7.65
N LEU A 40 -20.38 13.64 -8.97
CA LEU A 40 -19.35 14.14 -9.87
C LEU A 40 -18.94 15.59 -9.60
N GLU A 41 -19.85 16.43 -9.08
CA GLU A 41 -19.51 17.80 -8.65
C GLU A 41 -18.66 17.79 -7.37
N LEU A 42 -18.96 16.92 -6.41
CA LEU A 42 -18.15 16.73 -5.20
C LEU A 42 -16.74 16.22 -5.52
N LEU A 43 -16.63 15.20 -6.38
CA LEU A 43 -15.33 14.66 -6.80
C LEU A 43 -14.48 15.72 -7.52
N ARG A 44 -15.08 16.54 -8.37
CA ARG A 44 -14.35 17.65 -9.02
C ARG A 44 -13.89 18.71 -8.02
N ALA A 45 -14.71 19.02 -7.01
CA ALA A 45 -14.31 19.95 -5.96
C ALA A 45 -13.16 19.39 -5.10
N GLU A 46 -13.21 18.10 -4.76
CA GLU A 46 -12.13 17.42 -4.04
C GLU A 46 -10.83 17.40 -4.85
N GLN A 47 -10.91 17.03 -6.13
CA GLN A 47 -9.76 17.07 -7.04
C GLN A 47 -9.15 18.47 -7.13
N ALA A 48 -9.98 19.51 -7.28
CA ALA A 48 -9.50 20.88 -7.32
C ALA A 48 -8.80 21.30 -6.01
N ALA A 49 -9.28 20.82 -4.86
CA ALA A 49 -8.64 21.07 -3.57
C ALA A 49 -7.27 20.37 -3.48
N VAL A 50 -7.19 19.10 -3.88
CA VAL A 50 -5.93 18.34 -3.90
C VAL A 50 -4.92 18.97 -4.86
N ASP A 51 -5.34 19.36 -6.06
CA ASP A 51 -4.48 20.02 -7.04
C ASP A 51 -3.93 21.35 -6.51
N ALA A 52 -4.77 22.14 -5.83
CA ALA A 52 -4.34 23.39 -5.20
C ALA A 52 -3.30 23.15 -4.10
N GLU A 53 -3.48 22.11 -3.28
CA GLU A 53 -2.51 21.72 -2.25
C GLU A 53 -1.17 21.30 -2.86
N ILE A 54 -1.20 20.48 -3.92
CA ILE A 54 0.02 20.06 -4.64
C ILE A 54 0.76 21.27 -5.22
N LEU A 55 0.04 22.20 -5.84
CA LEU A 55 0.65 23.42 -6.39
C LEU A 55 1.26 24.30 -5.28
N ALA A 56 0.58 24.43 -4.13
CA ALA A 56 1.11 25.15 -2.98
C ALA A 56 2.38 24.48 -2.43
N ALA A 57 2.39 23.16 -2.29
CA ALA A 57 3.56 22.40 -1.85
C ALA A 57 4.74 22.56 -2.82
N ARG A 58 4.50 22.49 -4.13
CA ARG A 58 5.52 22.71 -5.17
C ARG A 58 6.07 24.13 -5.13
N GLN A 59 5.23 25.14 -4.94
CA GLN A 59 5.69 26.52 -4.80
C GLN A 59 6.56 26.70 -3.56
N ALA A 60 6.18 26.09 -2.43
CA ALA A 60 7.01 26.09 -1.22
C ALA A 60 8.36 25.39 -1.44
N GLU A 61 8.36 24.26 -2.16
CA GLU A 61 9.58 23.51 -2.52
C GLU A 61 10.50 24.35 -3.43
N LEU A 62 9.95 25.03 -4.43
CA LEU A 62 10.71 25.93 -5.30
C LEU A 62 11.29 27.10 -4.51
N ALA A 63 10.50 27.71 -3.62
CA ALA A 63 10.95 28.79 -2.74
C ALA A 63 12.13 28.34 -1.86
N ALA A 64 12.02 27.15 -1.25
CA ALA A 64 13.09 26.56 -0.46
C ALA A 64 14.37 26.29 -1.29
N GLN A 65 14.24 25.80 -2.52
CA GLN A 65 15.37 25.57 -3.43
C GLN A 65 16.09 26.87 -3.80
N THR A 66 15.37 27.98 -4.04
CA THR A 66 15.99 29.29 -4.29
C THR A 66 16.81 29.78 -3.09
N LEU A 67 16.34 29.55 -1.86
CA LEU A 67 17.09 29.92 -0.65
C LEU A 67 18.38 29.10 -0.51
N VAL A 68 18.32 27.79 -0.75
CA VAL A 68 19.50 26.90 -0.70
C VAL A 68 20.53 27.25 -1.79
N GLN A 69 20.08 27.56 -3.02
CA GLN A 69 20.99 27.99 -4.09
C GLN A 69 21.63 29.36 -3.80
N GLY A 70 20.87 30.32 -3.26
CA GLY A 70 21.41 31.62 -2.83
C GLY A 70 22.53 31.49 -1.79
N GLN A 71 22.39 30.55 -0.86
CA GLN A 71 23.41 30.25 0.15
C GLN A 71 24.66 29.58 -0.44
N ALA A 72 24.50 28.67 -1.40
CA ALA A 72 25.61 28.04 -2.12
C ALA A 72 26.46 29.05 -2.94
N HIS A 73 25.84 30.11 -3.48
CA HIS A 73 26.55 31.15 -4.25
C HIS A 73 27.32 32.12 -3.34
N THR A 74 26.88 32.30 -2.08
CA THR A 74 27.63 33.08 -1.08
C THR A 74 28.79 32.32 -0.43
N ALA A 75 28.72 30.99 -0.36
CA ALA A 75 29.78 30.15 0.22
C ALA A 75 30.96 29.92 -0.74
N SER A 76 30.73 29.98 -2.06
CA SER A 76 31.79 29.69 -3.05
C SER A 76 32.79 30.85 -3.27
N LYS A 77 32.60 32.02 -2.63
CA LYS A 77 33.53 33.17 -2.70
C LYS A 77 34.60 33.16 -1.60
N ALA A 78 34.53 32.26 -0.61
CA ALA A 78 35.39 32.28 0.58
C ALA A 78 36.43 31.15 0.68
N ALA A 79 36.52 30.23 -0.29
CA ALA A 79 37.39 29.05 -0.18
C ALA A 79 38.33 28.90 -1.39
N GLN A 80 39.33 29.77 -1.50
CA GLN A 80 40.55 29.50 -2.27
C GLN A 80 41.78 29.87 -1.44
N VAL A 81 42.36 28.89 -0.75
CA VAL A 81 43.83 28.74 -0.55
C VAL A 81 44.14 27.23 -0.39
N PRO A 82 45.13 26.66 -1.11
CA PRO A 82 45.47 25.23 -1.08
C PRO A 82 46.55 24.92 -0.04
N THR A 83 46.66 23.64 0.40
CA THR A 83 47.91 22.86 0.43
C THR A 83 47.70 21.45 1.00
N SER A 84 47.90 20.45 0.13
CA SER A 84 48.66 19.19 0.26
C SER A 84 49.00 18.58 1.65
N SER A 85 48.78 17.27 1.82
CA SER A 85 49.84 16.22 1.79
C SER A 85 49.62 14.99 2.72
N ALA A 86 49.93 13.79 2.18
CA ALA A 86 50.36 12.52 2.80
C ALA A 86 49.41 11.77 3.77
N ALA A 87 48.87 10.58 3.45
CA ALA A 87 49.48 9.25 3.25
C ALA A 87 50.08 8.60 4.53
N VAL A 88 49.60 7.39 4.90
CA VAL A 88 50.37 6.17 5.30
C VAL A 88 49.38 5.02 5.61
N LYS A 89 49.86 3.78 5.45
CA LYS A 89 49.20 2.55 5.01
C LYS A 89 49.79 1.35 5.76
N SER A 90 48.96 0.39 6.21
CA SER A 90 49.25 -1.06 6.48
C SER A 90 48.09 -1.67 7.31
N VAL A 91 47.27 -2.65 6.91
CA VAL A 91 47.39 -4.06 6.43
C VAL A 91 47.66 -5.10 7.56
N PRO A 92 46.93 -6.25 7.62
CA PRO A 92 46.57 -7.01 8.84
C PRO A 92 47.14 -8.46 8.92
N GLU A 93 46.93 -9.16 10.05
CA GLU A 93 47.30 -10.59 10.27
C GLU A 93 46.29 -11.20 11.30
N GLN A 94 45.33 -12.07 10.96
CA GLN A 94 45.29 -13.53 10.71
C GLN A 94 45.67 -14.45 11.90
N THR A 95 44.79 -15.41 12.25
CA THR A 95 45.07 -16.80 12.76
C THR A 95 43.76 -17.48 13.25
N VAL A 96 43.11 -18.42 12.55
CA VAL A 96 43.22 -19.92 12.39
C VAL A 96 42.88 -20.86 13.58
N SER A 97 41.92 -21.77 13.28
CA SER A 97 41.76 -23.21 13.67
C SER A 97 41.35 -23.57 15.12
N THR A 98 40.55 -24.61 15.44
CA THR A 98 40.65 -26.08 15.17
C THR A 98 39.38 -26.76 15.75
N THR A 99 38.58 -27.59 15.05
CA THR A 99 38.58 -29.10 14.94
C THR A 99 37.79 -29.92 15.99
N ALA A 100 37.00 -30.89 15.46
CA ALA A 100 36.43 -32.13 16.07
C ALA A 100 35.23 -31.99 17.04
N ALA A 101 34.22 -32.87 17.13
CA ALA A 101 33.95 -34.20 16.56
C ALA A 101 32.47 -34.62 16.86
N THR A 102 31.88 -35.38 15.93
CA THR A 102 31.07 -36.60 16.15
C THR A 102 29.63 -36.56 16.73
N ALA A 103 28.78 -37.33 16.02
CA ALA A 103 27.56 -38.07 16.42
C ALA A 103 26.20 -37.34 16.50
N ALA A 104 25.44 -37.54 15.42
CA ALA A 104 24.05 -38.01 15.37
C ALA A 104 23.24 -38.04 16.69
N ALA A 105 22.14 -37.29 16.71
CA ALA A 105 20.96 -37.63 17.49
C ALA A 105 19.70 -37.17 16.76
N THR A 106 18.98 -38.14 16.20
CA THR A 106 17.55 -38.02 15.94
C THR A 106 16.82 -37.95 17.28
N ALA A 107 15.74 -37.17 17.33
CA ALA A 107 14.74 -37.10 18.39
C ALA A 107 15.12 -36.38 19.70
N SER A 108 14.75 -35.09 19.79
CA SER A 108 13.86 -34.62 20.85
C SER A 108 13.29 -33.25 20.50
N ALA A 109 12.14 -33.26 19.80
CA ALA A 109 11.27 -32.12 19.70
C ALA A 109 10.54 -31.95 21.05
N ALA A 110 11.14 -31.20 21.99
CA ALA A 110 10.46 -30.66 23.17
C ALA A 110 11.32 -29.76 24.10
N ALA A 111 12.64 -29.57 23.89
CA ALA A 111 13.48 -28.97 24.94
C ALA A 111 14.64 -28.06 24.46
N HIS A 112 14.41 -27.18 23.48
CA HIS A 112 15.49 -26.31 22.95
C HIS A 112 15.29 -24.80 23.07
N ASP A 113 14.40 -24.31 23.95
CA ASP A 113 14.25 -22.86 24.14
C ASP A 113 15.16 -22.25 25.24
N GLU A 114 15.76 -23.10 26.09
CA GLU A 114 16.45 -22.62 27.30
C GLU A 114 17.97 -22.44 27.16
N HIS A 115 18.59 -22.79 26.03
CA HIS A 115 20.04 -22.67 25.87
C HIS A 115 20.50 -22.02 24.56
N LEU A 116 19.65 -21.19 23.97
CA LEU A 116 20.08 -20.30 22.90
C LEU A 116 20.88 -19.15 23.53
N SER A 117 22.14 -19.02 23.13
CA SER A 117 22.98 -17.88 23.54
C SER A 117 22.32 -16.57 23.10
N PHE A 118 22.59 -15.47 23.80
CA PHE A 118 21.98 -14.16 23.51
C PHE A 118 22.06 -13.78 22.01
N GLY A 119 23.20 -14.06 21.36
CA GLY A 119 23.37 -13.85 19.92
C GLY A 119 22.45 -14.74 19.07
N GLN A 120 22.22 -15.98 19.49
CA GLN A 120 21.32 -16.89 18.79
C GLN A 120 19.84 -16.55 19.02
N LYS A 121 19.47 -16.01 20.19
CA LYS A 121 18.14 -15.42 20.43
C LYS A 121 17.90 -14.15 19.62
N MET A 122 18.93 -13.35 19.34
CA MET A 122 18.79 -12.16 18.46
C MET A 122 18.73 -12.50 16.96
N VAL A 123 19.27 -13.65 16.53
CA VAL A 123 19.24 -14.08 15.12
C VAL A 123 18.03 -14.98 14.83
N MET A 124 17.57 -15.74 15.83
CA MET A 124 16.40 -16.62 15.75
C MET A 124 15.16 -16.00 16.41
N THR A 125 15.06 -14.67 16.51
CA THR A 125 13.77 -14.04 16.79
C THR A 125 12.82 -14.43 15.67
N PRO A 126 11.70 -15.14 15.95
CA PRO A 126 10.69 -15.41 14.94
C PRO A 126 9.97 -14.09 14.67
N ALA A 127 10.52 -13.29 13.76
CA ALA A 127 9.94 -12.04 13.29
C ALA A 127 9.70 -12.08 11.77
N GLU A 128 9.42 -13.26 11.21
CA GLU A 128 9.18 -13.40 9.76
C GLU A 128 8.03 -14.35 9.39
N THR A 129 7.12 -14.62 10.31
CA THR A 129 5.88 -15.32 9.97
C THR A 129 4.71 -14.63 10.67
N ASP A 130 3.88 -13.93 9.88
CA ASP A 130 2.52 -13.61 10.31
C ASP A 130 1.74 -14.92 10.53
N ASP A 131 0.65 -14.86 11.29
CA ASP A 131 -0.25 -15.99 11.58
C ASP A 131 -0.77 -16.73 10.31
N ASP A 132 -0.57 -16.16 9.12
CA ASP A 132 -0.95 -16.72 7.82
C ASP A 132 0.18 -17.48 7.08
N GLY A 133 1.39 -17.62 7.63
CA GLY A 133 2.45 -18.43 7.00
C GLY A 133 3.03 -17.85 5.70
N ILE A 134 2.81 -16.55 5.43
CA ILE A 134 3.30 -15.87 4.23
C ILE A 134 4.65 -15.21 4.56
N PRO A 135 5.76 -15.60 3.90
CA PRO A 135 7.05 -14.95 4.13
C PRO A 135 6.94 -13.46 3.76
N HIS A 136 7.62 -12.61 4.52
CA HIS A 136 7.62 -11.16 4.33
C HIS A 136 8.24 -10.79 2.96
N MET A 137 7.42 -10.77 1.91
CA MET A 137 7.83 -10.19 0.63
C MET A 137 8.07 -8.69 0.78
N ALA A 138 9.19 -8.21 0.23
CA ALA A 138 9.48 -6.78 0.14
C ALA A 138 8.26 -6.05 -0.45
N PRO A 139 7.86 -4.87 0.07
CA PRO A 139 6.66 -4.16 -0.37
C PRO A 139 6.55 -4.01 -1.90
N ALA A 140 7.68 -3.84 -2.58
CA ALA A 140 7.76 -3.79 -4.04
C ALA A 140 7.26 -5.07 -4.73
N GLN A 141 7.53 -6.26 -4.19
CA GLN A 141 7.11 -7.53 -4.78
C GLN A 141 5.60 -7.75 -4.63
N LYS A 142 5.01 -7.31 -3.51
CA LYS A 142 3.56 -7.29 -3.32
C LYS A 142 2.88 -6.38 -4.34
N ILE A 143 3.44 -5.19 -4.56
CA ILE A 143 2.92 -4.23 -5.55
C ILE A 143 3.00 -4.80 -6.98
N ILE A 144 4.14 -5.41 -7.35
CA ILE A 144 4.31 -6.03 -8.67
C ILE A 144 3.31 -7.15 -8.90
N LEU A 145 3.08 -8.01 -7.91
CA LEU A 145 2.13 -9.12 -8.01
C LEU A 145 0.70 -8.62 -8.19
N ILE A 146 0.28 -7.61 -7.41
CA ILE A 146 -1.04 -6.99 -7.53
C ILE A 146 -1.23 -6.38 -8.92
N LEU A 147 -0.23 -5.65 -9.42
CA LEU A 147 -0.29 -5.00 -10.74
C LEU A 147 -0.42 -6.04 -11.85
N ALA A 148 0.37 -7.12 -11.80
CA ALA A 148 0.29 -8.22 -12.76
C ALA A 148 -1.08 -8.90 -12.76
N LEU A 149 -1.70 -9.04 -11.59
CA LEU A 149 -3.03 -9.65 -11.45
C LEU A 149 -4.15 -8.75 -12.02
N LEU A 150 -4.05 -7.44 -11.82
CA LEU A 150 -4.99 -6.47 -12.40
C LEU A 150 -4.89 -6.42 -13.93
N VAL A 151 -3.68 -6.44 -14.48
CA VAL A 151 -3.47 -6.43 -15.94
C VAL A 151 -3.99 -7.73 -16.56
N THR A 152 -3.69 -8.89 -15.96
CA THR A 152 -4.20 -10.17 -16.47
C THR A 152 -5.73 -10.25 -16.41
N LEU A 153 -6.35 -9.75 -15.34
CA LEU A 153 -7.81 -9.68 -15.22
C LEU A 153 -8.42 -8.74 -16.28
N ALA A 154 -7.83 -7.56 -16.49
CA ALA A 154 -8.31 -6.61 -17.49
C ALA A 154 -8.24 -7.19 -18.92
N ILE A 155 -7.17 -7.92 -19.24
CA ILE A 155 -7.02 -8.62 -20.52
C ILE A 155 -8.06 -9.74 -20.65
N ALA A 156 -8.25 -10.56 -19.61
CA ALA A 156 -9.23 -11.65 -19.63
C ALA A 156 -10.66 -11.14 -19.82
N VAL A 157 -11.05 -10.08 -19.10
CA VAL A 157 -12.34 -9.41 -19.28
C VAL A 157 -12.45 -8.86 -20.70
N ARG A 158 -11.41 -8.21 -21.21
CA ARG A 158 -11.41 -7.69 -22.58
C ARG A 158 -11.57 -8.77 -23.64
N ILE A 159 -10.98 -9.95 -23.46
CA ILE A 159 -11.14 -11.09 -24.38
C ILE A 159 -12.53 -11.73 -24.24
N LEU A 160 -13.11 -11.73 -23.05
CA LEU A 160 -14.43 -12.34 -22.83
C LEU A 160 -15.59 -11.48 -23.35
N PHE A 161 -15.42 -10.15 -23.32
CA PHE A 161 -16.46 -9.18 -23.68
C PHE A 161 -16.32 -8.59 -25.10
N PHE A 162 -15.35 -9.04 -25.90
CA PHE A 162 -15.08 -8.55 -27.25
C PHE A 162 -14.89 -9.72 -28.22
#